data_AF-R5UC21-F1
#
_entry.id   AF-R5UC21-F1
#
_cell.length_a   1.000
_cell.length_b   1.000
_cell.length_c   1.000
_cell.angle_alpha   90.00
_cell.angle_beta   90.00
_cell.angle_gamma   90.00
#
_symmetry.space_group_name_H-M   'P 1'
#
loop_
_entity.id
_entity.type
_entity.pdbx_description
1 polymer ?
#
loop_
_entity_poly.entity_id
_entity_poly.type
_entity_poly.pdbx_seq_one_letter_code
_entity_poly.pdbx_strand_id
1 'polypeptide(L)'
;MINMYEVSETNKMIEQENLDVRTITLGISLMDCIDSDLNELNRKIYEKITVTAKDLVSTGKDIEREFGIPIVNKRISITPIALIGGVGLKGAGRFASVRKIL
;
A
#
# COMPACT_ATOMS: atom_id res chain seq x y z
N MET A 1 1.87 -0.33 24.49
CA MET A 1 0.56 -0.97 24.23
C MET A 1 -0.47 0.10 24.52
N ILE A 2 -1.38 0.38 23.58
CA ILE A 2 -2.33 1.49 23.72
C ILE A 2 -3.38 1.14 24.78
N ASN A 3 -3.72 2.06 25.69
CA ASN A 3 -4.72 1.84 26.75
C ASN A 3 -6.01 2.64 26.53
N MET A 4 -7.07 2.33 27.28
CA MET A 4 -8.39 2.95 27.11
C MET A 4 -8.39 4.47 27.36
N TYR A 5 -7.49 4.96 28.22
CA TYR A 5 -7.36 6.39 28.50
C TYR A 5 -6.80 7.13 27.28
N GLU A 6 -5.76 6.58 26.62
CA GLU A 6 -5.18 7.15 25.39
C GLU A 6 -6.19 7.18 24.24
N VAL A 7 -7.03 6.14 24.11
CA VAL A 7 -8.12 6.12 23.12
C VAL A 7 -9.15 7.23 23.41
N SER A 8 -9.56 7.38 24.67
CA SER A 8 -10.51 8.43 25.06
C SER A 8 -9.97 9.84 24.83
N GLU A 9 -8.69 10.08 25.10
CA GLU A 9 -8.04 11.37 24.83
C GLU A 9 -7.97 11.65 23.32
N THR A 10 -7.60 10.64 22.52
CA THR A 10 -7.55 10.77 21.06
C THR A 10 -8.93 11.10 20.48
N ASN A 11 -10.00 10.45 20.96
CA ASN A 11 -11.36 10.78 20.53
C ASN A 11 -11.76 12.21 20.86
N LYS A 12 -11.40 12.73 22.05
CA LYS A 12 -11.64 14.15 22.38
C LYS A 12 -10.89 15.10 21.44
N MET A 13 -9.63 14.78 21.10
CA MET A 13 -8.85 15.59 20.16
C MET A 13 -9.49 15.61 18.77
N ILE A 14 -9.99 14.46 18.31
CA ILE A 14 -10.71 14.33 17.03
C ILE A 14 -11.99 15.17 17.01
N GLU A 15 -12.76 15.17 18.10
CA GLU A 15 -14.01 15.94 18.19
C GLU A 15 -13.79 17.45 18.33
N GLN A 16 -12.73 17.85 19.04
CA GLN A 16 -12.46 19.25 19.37
C GLN A 16 -11.57 19.96 18.34
N GLU A 17 -10.80 19.20 17.55
CA GLU A 17 -9.87 19.74 16.56
C GLU A 17 -10.17 19.24 15.14
N ASN A 18 -10.08 20.13 14.15
CA ASN A 18 -10.31 19.81 12.73
C ASN A 18 -9.12 19.05 12.11
N LEU A 19 -8.82 17.86 12.61
CA LEU A 19 -7.71 17.03 12.17
C LEU A 19 -7.98 16.38 10.81
N ASP A 20 -6.92 16.14 10.03
CA ASP A 20 -6.97 15.33 8.82
C ASP A 20 -5.84 14.27 8.80
N VAL A 21 -6.15 13.09 8.29
CA VAL A 21 -5.13 12.07 8.01
C VAL A 21 -4.57 12.35 6.62
N ARG A 22 -3.31 12.80 6.57
CA ARG A 22 -2.64 13.13 5.30
C ARG A 22 -2.53 11.94 4.36
N THR A 23 -2.20 10.77 4.88
CA THR A 23 -2.08 9.55 4.07
C THR A 23 -2.21 8.30 4.92
N ILE A 24 -2.90 7.30 4.39
CA ILE A 24 -2.68 5.90 4.76
C ILE A 24 -1.84 5.24 3.67
N THR A 25 -0.93 4.35 4.04
CA THR A 25 -0.07 3.64 3.10
C THR A 25 -0.08 2.16 3.38
N LEU A 26 -0.42 1.36 2.37
CA LEU A 26 -0.29 -0.10 2.41
C LEU A 26 1.07 -0.51 1.82
N GLY A 27 1.92 -1.10 2.66
CA GLY A 27 3.20 -1.67 2.21
C GLY A 27 3.02 -3.10 1.68
N ILE A 28 3.44 -3.36 0.46
CA ILE A 28 3.35 -4.69 -0.18
C ILE A 28 4.76 -5.19 -0.52
N SER A 29 5.14 -6.33 0.06
CA SER A 29 6.37 -7.02 -0.32
C SER A 29 6.20 -7.73 -1.66
N LEU A 30 7.16 -7.55 -2.58
CA LEU A 30 7.18 -8.22 -3.89
C LEU A 30 8.23 -9.34 -3.97
N MET A 31 8.92 -9.68 -2.87
CA MET A 31 10.02 -10.66 -2.88
C MET A 31 9.58 -12.06 -3.31
N ASP A 32 8.35 -12.44 -3.01
CA ASP A 32 7.72 -13.72 -3.43
C ASP A 32 7.19 -13.70 -4.87
N CYS A 33 7.18 -12.53 -5.52
CA CYS A 33 6.79 -12.40 -6.92
C CYS A 33 7.95 -12.68 -7.88
N ILE A 34 9.20 -12.78 -7.39
CA ILE A 34 10.40 -13.00 -8.19
C ILE A 34 10.23 -14.25 -9.06
N ASP A 35 10.46 -14.08 -10.36
CA ASP A 35 10.41 -15.17 -11.33
C ASP A 35 11.50 -14.96 -12.41
N SER A 36 11.93 -16.07 -13.01
CA SER A 36 12.84 -16.09 -14.15
C SER A 36 12.16 -15.68 -15.46
N ASP A 37 10.84 -15.89 -15.57
CA ASP A 37 10.04 -15.38 -16.68
C ASP A 37 9.47 -14.00 -16.35
N LEU A 38 9.77 -13.02 -17.21
CA LEU A 38 9.31 -11.64 -17.06
C LEU A 38 7.78 -11.51 -17.08
N ASN A 39 7.09 -12.33 -17.88
CA ASN A 39 5.63 -12.31 -17.98
C ASN A 39 5.00 -12.84 -16.69
N GLU A 40 5.53 -13.93 -16.13
CA GLU A 40 5.06 -14.46 -14.85
C GLU A 40 5.36 -13.52 -13.68
N LEU A 41 6.55 -12.92 -13.65
CA LEU A 41 6.90 -11.87 -12.69
C LEU A 41 5.86 -10.72 -12.72
N ASN A 42 5.58 -10.21 -13.92
CA ASN A 42 4.61 -9.15 -14.14
C ASN A 42 3.21 -9.55 -13.67
N ARG A 43 2.76 -10.76 -14.02
CA ARG A 43 1.45 -11.31 -13.62
C ARG A 43 1.35 -11.41 -12.09
N LYS A 44 2.36 -11.97 -11.44
CA LYS A 44 2.44 -12.12 -9.97
C LYS A 44 2.39 -10.77 -9.26
N ILE A 45 3.17 -9.78 -9.72
CA ILE A 45 3.16 -8.43 -9.15
C ILE A 45 1.75 -7.81 -9.24
N TYR A 46 1.14 -7.86 -10.43
CA TYR A 46 -0.19 -7.29 -10.65
C TYR A 46 -1.25 -7.96 -9.76
N GLU A 47 -1.27 -9.29 -9.76
CA GLU A 47 -2.20 -10.08 -8.95
C GLU A 47 -2.01 -9.77 -7.45
N LYS A 48 -0.76 -9.76 -6.97
CA LYS A 48 -0.48 -9.50 -5.56
C LYS A 48 -0.93 -8.11 -5.12
N ILE A 49 -0.61 -7.08 -5.90
CA ILE A 49 -1.00 -5.69 -5.59
C ILE A 49 -2.53 -5.57 -5.58
N THR A 50 -3.19 -6.05 -6.64
CA THR A 50 -4.65 -5.91 -6.78
C THR A 50 -5.41 -6.69 -5.71
N VAL A 51 -4.97 -7.91 -5.37
CA VAL A 51 -5.61 -8.72 -4.32
C VAL A 51 -5.38 -8.12 -2.93
N THR A 52 -4.15 -7.70 -2.62
CA THR A 52 -3.81 -7.20 -1.28
C THR A 52 -4.42 -5.83 -1.02
N ALA A 53 -4.48 -4.95 -2.03
CA ALA A 53 -4.98 -3.59 -1.90
C ALA A 53 -6.47 -3.43 -2.26
N LYS A 54 -7.18 -4.51 -2.59
CA LYS A 54 -8.57 -4.47 -3.10
C LYS A 54 -9.52 -3.63 -2.25
N ASP A 55 -9.34 -3.66 -0.93
CA ASP A 55 -10.21 -2.99 0.04
C ASP A 55 -9.61 -1.68 0.58
N LEU A 56 -8.40 -1.28 0.17
CA LEU A 56 -7.71 -0.11 0.75
C LEU A 56 -8.55 1.16 0.68
N VAL A 57 -9.28 1.36 -0.43
CA VAL A 57 -10.12 2.54 -0.64
C VAL A 57 -11.44 2.45 0.12
N SER A 58 -12.11 1.29 0.10
CA SER A 58 -13.38 1.08 0.80
C SER A 58 -13.19 1.17 2.31
N THR A 59 -12.21 0.44 2.86
CA THR A 59 -11.86 0.50 4.28
C THR A 59 -11.47 1.91 4.71
N GLY A 60 -10.68 2.63 3.90
CA GLY A 60 -10.37 4.03 4.18
C GLY A 60 -11.62 4.91 4.27
N LYS A 61 -12.59 4.72 3.35
CA LYS A 61 -13.87 5.47 3.37
C LYS A 61 -14.77 5.08 4.54
N ASP A 62 -14.71 3.83 4.99
CA ASP A 62 -15.45 3.38 6.16
C ASP A 62 -14.90 4.04 7.43
N ILE A 63 -13.56 4.10 7.57
CA ILE A 63 -12.88 4.81 8.67
C ILE A 63 -13.23 6.31 8.64
N GLU A 64 -13.21 6.95 7.46
CA GLU A 64 -13.61 8.36 7.31
C GLU A 64 -15.03 8.61 7.82
N ARG A 65 -15.96 7.67 7.56
CA ARG A 65 -17.36 7.75 8.01
C ARG A 65 -17.52 7.50 9.51
N GLU A 66 -16.78 6.55 10.05
CA GLU A 66 -16.86 6.16 11.47
C GLU A 66 -16.33 7.26 12.39
N PHE A 67 -15.21 7.89 12.02
CA PHE A 67 -14.53 8.86 12.87
C PHE A 67 -14.74 10.33 12.45
N GLY A 68 -15.38 10.58 11.30
CA GLY A 68 -15.62 11.94 10.81
C GLY A 68 -14.36 12.70 10.36
N ILE A 69 -13.24 12.00 10.17
CA ILE A 69 -11.94 12.57 9.79
C ILE A 69 -11.65 12.23 8.33
N PRO A 70 -11.29 13.21 7.47
CA PRO A 70 -10.90 12.92 6.10
C PRO A 70 -9.53 12.22 6.02
N ILE A 71 -9.42 11.22 5.14
CA ILE A 71 -8.17 10.56 4.76
C ILE A 71 -7.83 11.00 3.33
N VAL A 72 -6.92 11.97 3.24
CA VAL A 72 -6.63 12.69 2.00
C VAL A 72 -5.97 11.82 0.94
N ASN A 73 -5.06 10.93 1.35
CA ASN A 73 -4.37 10.03 0.43
C ASN A 73 -4.47 8.57 0.88
N LYS A 74 -4.63 7.67 -0.08
CA LYS A 74 -4.65 6.23 0.11
C LYS A 74 -3.63 5.64 -0.86
N ARG A 75 -2.45 5.29 -0.36
CA ARG A 75 -1.27 4.97 -1.18
C ARG A 75 -0.83 3.53 -0.99
N ILE A 76 -0.12 3.02 -1.99
CA ILE A 76 0.57 1.75 -1.91
C ILE A 76 2.07 2.04 -2.00
N SER A 77 2.85 1.42 -1.13
CA SER A 77 4.30 1.35 -1.27
C SER A 77 4.71 -0.10 -1.50
N ILE A 78 5.77 -0.31 -2.28
CA ILE A 78 6.20 -1.64 -2.70
C ILE A 78 7.71 -1.82 -2.48
N THR A 79 8.16 -3.07 -2.48
CA THR A 79 9.59 -3.39 -2.55
C THR A 79 10.24 -2.70 -3.75
N PRO A 80 11.42 -2.06 -3.61
CA PRO A 80 12.12 -1.43 -4.72
C PRO A 80 12.30 -2.38 -5.91
N ILE A 81 11.81 -1.98 -7.09
CA ILE A 81 11.81 -2.82 -8.30
C ILE A 81 13.23 -3.24 -8.73
N ALA A 82 14.24 -2.43 -8.42
CA ALA A 82 15.64 -2.78 -8.66
C ALA A 82 16.06 -4.10 -7.98
N LEU A 83 15.52 -4.39 -6.79
CA LEU A 83 15.81 -5.63 -6.05
C LEU A 83 15.10 -6.84 -6.64
N ILE A 84 13.96 -6.63 -7.28
CA ILE A 84 13.14 -7.70 -7.86
C ILE A 84 13.67 -8.08 -9.25
N GLY A 85 13.98 -7.09 -10.09
CA GLY A 85 14.47 -7.35 -11.45
C GLY A 85 15.93 -7.83 -11.51
N GLY A 86 16.76 -7.54 -10.50
CA GLY A 86 18.16 -7.97 -10.46
C GLY A 86 18.37 -9.47 -10.21
N VAL A 87 17.41 -10.17 -9.59
CA VAL A 87 17.55 -11.58 -9.19
C VAL A 87 17.02 -12.55 -10.27
N GLY A 88 15.98 -12.16 -11.01
CA GLY A 88 15.32 -13.02 -12.00
C GLY A 88 15.74 -12.82 -13.46
N LEU A 89 16.28 -11.65 -13.83
CA LEU A 89 16.43 -11.26 -15.24
C LEU A 89 17.90 -11.18 -15.67
N LYS A 90 18.34 -12.09 -16.54
CA LYS A 90 19.60 -11.92 -17.29
C LYS A 90 19.36 -10.93 -18.45
N GLY A 91 19.98 -9.74 -18.40
CA GLY A 91 20.05 -8.78 -19.51
C GLY A 91 19.60 -7.34 -19.19
N ALA A 92 20.37 -6.35 -19.65
CA ALA A 92 20.36 -4.95 -19.21
C ALA A 92 19.15 -4.06 -19.61
N GLY A 93 18.04 -4.62 -20.11
CA GLY A 93 16.98 -3.82 -20.77
C GLY A 93 15.54 -3.98 -20.27
N ARG A 94 15.26 -4.76 -19.21
CA ARG A 94 13.90 -5.31 -18.99
C ARG A 94 13.08 -4.71 -17.83
N PHE A 95 13.56 -3.68 -17.13
CA PHE A 95 12.79 -3.00 -16.06
C PHE A 95 11.58 -2.18 -16.56
N ALA A 96 11.54 -1.84 -17.85
CA ALA A 96 10.52 -0.97 -18.43
C ALA A 96 9.09 -1.57 -18.39
N SER A 97 8.96 -2.90 -18.41
CA SER A 97 7.65 -3.56 -18.40
C SER A 97 6.98 -3.52 -17.04
N VAL A 98 7.76 -3.71 -15.95
CA VAL A 98 7.22 -3.67 -14.57
C VAL A 98 6.65 -2.29 -14.24
N ARG A 99 7.25 -1.22 -14.77
CA ARG A 99 6.74 0.15 -14.60
C ARG A 99 5.33 0.35 -15.17
N LYS A 100 4.90 -0.41 -16.19
CA LYS A 100 3.55 -0.26 -16.77
C LYS A 100 2.44 -0.84 -15.89
N ILE A 101 2.79 -1.64 -14.89
CA ILE A 101 1.87 -2.36 -14.02
C ILE A 101 1.55 -1.56 -12.75
N LEU A 102 2.48 -0.70 -12.36
CA LEU A 102 2.42 0.17 -11.18
C LEU A 102 1.79 1.52 -11.54
#